data_AF-A0A1F9B529-F1
#
_entry.id   AF-A0A1F9B529-F1
#
_cell.length_a   1.000
_cell.length_b   1.000
_cell.length_c   1.000
_cell.angle_alpha   90.00
_cell.angle_beta   90.00
_cell.angle_gamma   90.00
#
_symmetry.space_group_name_H-M   'P 1'
#
loop_
_entity.id
_entity.type
_entity.pdbx_description
1 polymer ?
#
loop_
_entity_poly.entity_id
_entity_poly.type
_entity_poly.pdbx_seq_one_letter_code
_entity_poly.pdbx_strand_id
1 'polypeptide(L)'
;MTIQLLDNVINPEPVGATSNKGVFAGPEVPAQSLAPRLDTLEGKTVYLIDIGYGGSYKFMQAIQRWLGKNMPSVKTVRKRTPSTFLSERETAFFEEIKAGGDAAVIGVGG
;
A
#
# COMPACT_ATOMS: atom_id res chain seq x y z
N MET A 1 46.53 28.99 5.00
CA MET A 1 45.36 28.78 5.88
C MET A 1 44.29 28.12 5.02
N THR A 2 44.01 26.84 5.23
CA THR A 2 43.16 26.05 4.33
C THR A 2 41.79 25.90 4.97
N ILE A 3 40.74 26.35 4.29
CA ILE A 3 39.35 26.18 4.72
C ILE A 3 38.93 24.76 4.30
N GLN A 4 38.59 23.92 5.28
CA GLN A 4 37.91 22.65 5.01
C GLN A 4 36.44 22.94 4.77
N LEU A 5 35.95 22.63 3.57
CA LEU A 5 34.53 22.59 3.27
C LEU A 5 33.96 21.27 3.82
N LEU A 6 32.98 21.38 4.72
CA LEU A 6 32.21 20.27 5.25
C LEU A 6 31.00 20.05 4.33
N ASP A 7 31.23 19.34 3.22
CA ASP A 7 30.22 19.11 2.17
C ASP A 7 29.00 18.31 2.69
N ASN A 8 29.12 17.67 3.85
CA ASN A 8 28.07 16.87 4.49
C ASN A 8 26.96 17.68 5.17
N VAL A 9 27.03 19.02 5.17
CA VAL A 9 26.01 19.88 5.82
C VAL A 9 24.87 20.24 4.86
N ILE A 10 25.10 20.20 3.54
CA ILE A 10 24.19 20.82 2.56
C ILE A 10 23.27 19.80 1.87
N ASN A 11 23.60 18.50 1.88
CA ASN A 11 22.71 17.48 1.33
C ASN A 11 22.77 16.19 2.15
N PRO A 12 21.91 16.01 3.17
CA PRO A 12 21.69 14.69 3.72
C PRO A 12 20.85 13.93 2.69
N GLU A 13 21.51 13.34 1.69
CA GLU A 13 20.96 12.12 1.09
C GLU A 13 20.53 11.26 2.28
N PRO A 14 19.25 10.87 2.42
CA PRO A 14 18.85 9.99 3.49
C PRO A 14 19.62 8.70 3.24
N VAL A 15 20.73 8.52 3.96
CA VAL A 15 21.35 7.21 4.14
C VAL A 15 20.21 6.43 4.73
N GLY A 16 19.52 5.64 3.89
CA GLY A 16 18.29 4.97 4.27
C GLY A 16 18.52 4.36 5.65
N ALA A 17 17.55 4.53 6.55
CA ALA A 17 17.65 4.20 7.97
C ALA A 17 18.07 2.74 8.17
N THR A 18 19.35 2.46 7.96
CA THR A 18 19.95 1.14 7.85
C THR A 18 20.41 0.70 9.23
N SER A 19 20.44 1.62 10.20
CA SER A 19 20.38 1.26 11.59
C SER A 19 19.90 2.44 12.45
N ASN A 20 18.72 2.30 13.07
CA ASN A 20 18.40 3.06 14.28
C ASN A 20 19.30 2.54 15.39
N LYS A 21 20.44 3.20 15.67
CA LYS A 21 21.35 2.85 16.76
C LYS A 21 21.44 4.00 17.76
N GLY A 22 21.43 3.68 19.06
CA GLY A 22 21.56 4.65 20.15
C GLY A 22 20.40 4.59 21.15
N VAL A 23 20.42 5.48 22.14
CA VAL A 23 19.42 5.55 23.23
C VAL A 23 18.00 5.85 22.72
N PHE A 24 17.88 6.36 21.49
CA PHE A 24 16.60 6.62 20.81
C PHE A 24 16.25 5.57 19.75
N ALA A 25 16.99 4.46 19.66
CA ALA A 25 16.68 3.39 18.72
C ALA A 25 15.34 2.75 19.09
N GLY A 26 14.38 2.78 18.15
CA GLY A 26 13.18 1.97 18.22
C GLY A 26 13.51 0.48 18.01
N PRO A 27 12.57 -0.44 18.36
CA PRO A 27 12.76 -1.86 18.11
C PRO A 27 13.06 -2.12 16.63
N GLU A 28 13.94 -3.08 16.35
CA GLU A 28 14.23 -3.49 14.98
C GLU A 28 12.94 -4.00 14.34
N VAL A 29 12.53 -3.33 13.26
CA VAL A 29 11.39 -3.77 12.45
C VAL A 29 11.95 -4.70 11.37
N PRO A 30 11.52 -5.97 11.31
CA PRO A 30 11.99 -6.88 10.27
C PRO A 30 11.62 -6.32 8.90
N ALA A 31 12.57 -6.37 7.97
CA ALA A 31 12.30 -5.99 6.59
C ALA A 31 11.24 -6.93 6.02
N GLN A 32 10.08 -6.37 5.65
CA GLN A 32 9.01 -7.12 5.00
C GLN A 32 9.16 -6.99 3.48
N SER A 33 9.07 -8.11 2.76
CA SER A 33 9.00 -8.08 1.31
C SER A 33 7.65 -7.51 0.88
N LEU A 34 7.66 -6.72 -0.20
CA LEU A 34 6.43 -6.36 -0.88
C LEU A 34 5.75 -7.62 -1.44
N ALA A 35 4.43 -7.54 -1.64
CA ALA A 35 3.68 -8.60 -2.30
C ALA A 35 4.29 -8.89 -3.69
N PRO A 36 4.45 -10.17 -4.07
CA PRO A 36 4.98 -10.51 -5.39
C PRO A 36 4.08 -9.93 -6.48
N ARG A 37 4.70 -9.43 -7.55
CA ARG A 37 3.96 -8.88 -8.68
C ARG A 37 3.28 -10.03 -9.44
N LEU A 38 2.01 -9.84 -9.79
CA LEU A 38 1.33 -10.74 -10.71
C LEU A 38 1.81 -10.49 -12.14
N ASP A 39 2.01 -11.55 -12.91
CA ASP A 39 2.33 -11.45 -14.35
C ASP A 39 1.15 -10.89 -15.15
N THR A 40 -0.07 -11.20 -14.71
CA THR A 40 -1.31 -10.74 -15.33
C THR A 40 -2.49 -10.69 -14.33
N LEU A 41 -3.50 -9.89 -14.67
CA LEU A 41 -4.80 -9.85 -14.01
C LEU A 41 -5.88 -10.71 -14.70
N GLU A 42 -5.63 -11.30 -15.87
CA GLU A 42 -6.66 -12.09 -16.56
C GLU A 42 -7.15 -13.27 -15.70
N GLY A 43 -8.47 -13.36 -15.53
CA GLY A 43 -9.11 -14.40 -14.71
C GLY A 43 -8.92 -14.25 -13.19
N LYS A 44 -8.24 -13.18 -12.74
CA LYS A 44 -7.94 -12.90 -11.34
C LYS A 44 -9.05 -12.12 -10.65
N THR A 45 -9.07 -12.19 -9.32
CA THR A 45 -9.98 -11.43 -8.46
C THR A 45 -9.23 -10.26 -7.80
N VAL A 46 -9.65 -9.04 -8.12
CA VAL A 46 -9.11 -7.79 -7.58
C VAL A 46 -10.07 -7.21 -6.55
N TYR A 47 -9.60 -7.07 -5.31
CA TYR A 47 -10.34 -6.39 -4.26
C TYR A 47 -10.12 -4.88 -4.36
N LEU A 48 -11.22 -4.13 -4.40
CA LEU A 48 -11.22 -2.67 -4.45
C LEU A 48 -11.67 -2.15 -3.09
N ILE A 49 -10.71 -1.69 -2.30
CA ILE A 49 -10.86 -1.37 -0.88
C ILE A 49 -10.99 0.14 -0.71
N ASP A 50 -12.17 0.57 -0.29
CA ASP A 50 -12.44 1.94 0.13
C ASP A 50 -12.18 2.10 1.63
N ILE A 51 -11.17 2.89 2.02
CA ILE A 51 -10.91 3.16 3.44
C ILE A 51 -11.75 4.33 3.99
N GLY A 52 -12.63 4.91 3.18
CA GLY A 52 -13.53 5.96 3.62
C GLY A 52 -12.96 7.37 3.64
N TYR A 53 -11.74 7.55 3.15
CA TYR A 53 -11.20 8.88 2.84
C TYR A 53 -11.95 9.51 1.65
N GLY A 54 -11.98 10.84 1.61
CA GLY A 54 -12.65 11.59 0.55
C GLY A 54 -12.22 11.11 -0.85
N GLY A 55 -13.20 10.95 -1.75
CA GLY A 55 -12.96 10.57 -3.15
C GLY A 55 -12.83 9.07 -3.43
N SER A 56 -12.37 8.26 -2.46
CA SER A 56 -12.09 6.83 -2.65
C SER A 56 -13.31 6.02 -3.15
N TYR A 57 -14.50 6.23 -2.56
CA TYR A 57 -15.71 5.51 -2.96
C TYR A 57 -16.07 5.66 -4.45
N LYS A 58 -15.98 6.88 -5.00
CA LYS A 58 -16.29 7.14 -6.42
C LYS A 58 -15.18 6.63 -7.33
N PHE A 59 -13.94 6.73 -6.88
CA PHE A 59 -12.78 6.21 -7.60
C PHE A 59 -12.84 4.68 -7.75
N MET A 60 -13.15 3.93 -6.68
CA MET A 60 -13.28 2.47 -6.75
C MET A 60 -14.39 2.04 -7.72
N GLN A 61 -15.49 2.79 -7.78
CA GLN A 61 -16.52 2.54 -8.78
C GLN A 61 -16.06 2.81 -10.21
N ALA A 62 -15.23 3.85 -10.42
CA ALA A 62 -14.66 4.14 -11.72
C ALA A 62 -13.70 3.03 -12.18
N ILE A 63 -12.83 2.55 -11.29
CA ILE A 63 -11.96 1.40 -11.56
C ILE A 63 -12.78 0.17 -11.89
N GLN A 64 -13.79 -0.16 -11.08
CA GLN A 64 -14.64 -1.32 -11.31
C GLN A 64 -15.30 -1.27 -12.70
N ARG A 65 -15.85 -0.12 -13.10
CA ARG A 65 -16.44 0.06 -14.43
C ARG A 65 -15.40 -0.06 -15.54
N TRP A 66 -14.21 0.51 -15.34
CA TRP A 66 -13.16 0.46 -16.33
C TRP A 66 -12.65 -0.97 -16.53
N LEU A 67 -12.41 -1.73 -15.46
CA LEU A 67 -12.02 -3.14 -15.52
C LEU A 67 -13.10 -3.98 -16.17
N GLY A 68 -14.36 -3.81 -15.78
CA GLY A 68 -15.47 -4.55 -16.41
C GLY A 68 -15.61 -4.29 -17.92
N LYS A 69 -15.26 -3.08 -18.39
CA LYS A 69 -15.31 -2.72 -19.81
C LYS A 69 -14.07 -3.17 -20.60
N ASN A 70 -12.88 -2.97 -20.06
CA ASN A 70 -11.62 -3.12 -20.80
C ASN A 70 -10.91 -4.45 -20.50
N MET A 71 -11.21 -5.08 -19.36
CA MET A 71 -10.63 -6.34 -18.91
C MET A 71 -11.71 -7.27 -18.32
N PRO A 72 -12.68 -7.73 -19.14
CA PRO A 72 -13.87 -8.44 -18.66
C PRO A 72 -13.58 -9.77 -17.96
N SER A 73 -12.38 -10.34 -18.15
CA SER A 73 -11.93 -11.54 -17.43
C SER A 73 -11.52 -11.26 -15.97
N VAL A 74 -11.26 -10.00 -15.62
CA VAL A 74 -10.91 -9.56 -14.26
C VAL A 74 -12.19 -9.50 -13.43
N LYS A 75 -12.22 -10.25 -12.32
CA LYS A 75 -13.28 -10.16 -11.33
C LYS A 75 -12.95 -9.07 -10.34
N THR A 76 -13.93 -8.24 -9.98
CA THR A 76 -13.73 -7.16 -9.00
C THR A 76 -14.68 -7.31 -7.83
N VAL A 77 -14.15 -7.21 -6.61
CA VAL A 77 -14.95 -7.20 -5.37
C VAL A 77 -14.74 -5.87 -4.66
N ARG A 78 -15.79 -5.06 -4.56
CA ARG A 78 -15.72 -3.77 -3.87
C ARG A 78 -16.04 -3.95 -2.39
N LYS A 79 -15.17 -3.47 -1.52
CA LYS A 79 -15.35 -3.50 -0.06
C LYS A 79 -15.03 -2.14 0.54
N ARG A 80 -15.70 -1.84 1.65
CA ARG A 80 -15.33 -0.73 2.52
C ARG A 80 -14.74 -1.31 3.80
N THR A 81 -13.63 -0.72 4.25
CA THR A 81 -13.05 -1.14 5.52
C THR A 81 -14.01 -0.85 6.67
N PRO A 82 -14.00 -1.67 7.74
CA PRO A 82 -14.79 -1.43 8.94
C PRO A 82 -14.49 -0.08 9.60
N SER A 83 -13.25 0.39 9.51
CA SER A 83 -12.80 1.66 10.07
C SER A 83 -12.09 2.54 9.03
N THR A 84 -12.00 3.85 9.30
CA THR A 84 -11.35 4.82 8.39
C THR A 84 -9.82 4.68 8.35
N PHE A 85 -9.25 3.93 9.30
CA PHE A 85 -7.82 3.63 9.37
C PHE A 85 -7.64 2.13 9.21
N LEU A 86 -6.97 1.71 8.15
CA LEU A 86 -6.53 0.32 8.03
C LEU A 86 -5.70 -0.03 9.27
N SER A 87 -6.22 -0.95 10.07
CA SER A 87 -5.57 -1.36 11.31
C SER A 87 -5.38 -2.86 11.31
N GLU A 88 -4.26 -3.32 11.86
CA GLU A 88 -3.96 -4.76 11.97
C GLU A 88 -5.02 -5.53 12.78
N ARG A 89 -5.85 -4.82 13.55
CA ARG A 89 -6.97 -5.37 14.33
C ARG A 89 -8.12 -5.87 13.45
N GLU A 90 -8.17 -5.48 12.18
CA GLU A 90 -9.18 -5.92 11.20
C GLU A 90 -8.81 -7.29 10.59
N THR A 91 -8.38 -8.24 11.42
CA THR A 91 -7.84 -9.55 10.97
C THR A 91 -8.82 -10.30 10.08
N ALA A 92 -10.11 -10.39 10.47
CA ALA A 92 -11.13 -11.08 9.68
C ALA A 92 -11.30 -10.49 8.27
N PHE A 93 -11.14 -9.16 8.13
CA PHE A 93 -11.22 -8.47 6.84
C PHE A 93 -10.04 -8.84 5.94
N PHE A 94 -8.82 -8.86 6.49
CA PHE A 94 -7.63 -9.27 5.73
C PHE A 94 -7.65 -10.75 5.37
N GLU A 95 -8.16 -11.62 6.27
CA GLU A 95 -8.29 -13.05 5.97
C GLU A 95 -9.30 -13.31 4.83
N GLU A 96 -10.40 -12.55 4.77
CA GLU A 96 -11.33 -12.61 3.63
C GLU A 96 -10.61 -12.26 2.31
N ILE A 97 -9.86 -11.15 2.30
CA ILE A 97 -9.14 -10.69 1.11
C ILE A 97 -8.06 -11.69 0.69
N LYS A 98 -7.31 -12.25 1.64
CA LYS A 98 -6.28 -13.26 1.36
C LYS A 98 -6.89 -14.55 0.82
N ALA A 99 -8.06 -14.96 1.32
CA ALA A 99 -8.71 -16.19 0.89
C ALA A 99 -9.31 -16.07 -0.52
N GLY A 100 -9.82 -14.90 -0.89
CA GLY A 100 -10.57 -14.72 -2.14
C GLY A 100 -9.92 -13.82 -3.20
N GLY A 101 -8.84 -13.12 -2.87
CA GLY A 101 -8.24 -12.08 -3.72
C GLY A 101 -6.84 -12.43 -4.20
N ASP A 102 -6.58 -12.21 -5.47
CA ASP A 102 -5.24 -12.28 -6.06
C ASP A 102 -4.50 -10.94 -5.95
N ALA A 103 -5.24 -9.83 -5.95
CA ALA A 103 -4.71 -8.48 -5.83
C ALA A 103 -5.67 -7.56 -5.06
N ALA A 104 -5.14 -6.47 -4.51
CA ALA A 104 -5.93 -5.45 -3.85
C ALA A 104 -5.52 -4.04 -4.30
N VAL A 105 -6.50 -3.15 -4.45
CA VAL A 105 -6.33 -1.71 -4.65
C VAL A 105 -6.92 -1.02 -3.43
N ILE A 106 -6.11 -0.20 -2.75
CA ILE A 106 -6.51 0.51 -1.53
C ILE A 106 -6.61 2.01 -1.84
N GLY A 107 -7.79 2.59 -1.63
CA GLY A 107 -8.04 4.01 -1.91
C GLY A 107 -7.78 4.88 -0.70
N VAL A 108 -6.53 5.34 -0.51
CA VAL A 108 -6.10 6.11 0.68
C VAL A 108 -6.44 7.60 0.65
N GLY A 109 -6.97 8.11 -0.46
CA GLY A 109 -7.43 9.49 -0.61
C GLY A 109 -7.40 9.94 -2.06
N GLY A 110 -8.01 11.10 -2.34
CA GLY A 110 -8.07 11.74 -3.66
C GLY A 110 -8.01 13.26 -3.55
#